data_AF-A0A6A0AW58-F1
#
_entry.id   AF-A0A6A0AW58-F1
#
_cell.length_a   1.000
_cell.length_b   1.000
_cell.length_c   1.000
_cell.angle_alpha   90.00
_cell.angle_beta   90.00
_cell.angle_gamma   90.00
#
_symmetry.space_group_name_H-M   'P 1'
#
loop_
_entity.id
_entity.type
_entity.pdbx_description
1 polymer ?
#
loop_
_entity_poly.entity_id
_entity_poly.type
_entity_poly.pdbx_seq_one_letter_code
_entity_poly.pdbx_strand_id
1 'polypeptide(L)'
;MSSTAYSRAYQGLVKGGMTADQTAGLLAELRKETGEDLAAGLRAHAKTLLRPEPTDTFAIQRKKKIRFGALQRAADWIATTAAGRISLPSQRTHRSNP
;
A
#
# COMPACT_ATOMS: atom_id res chain seq x y z
N MET A 1 8.38 -1.47 -14.27
CA MET A 1 7.21 -1.69 -15.15
C MET A 1 5.95 -1.55 -14.30
N SER A 2 5.33 -0.37 -14.22
CA SER A 2 4.08 -0.12 -13.45
C SER A 2 3.04 0.70 -14.24
N SER A 3 3.03 0.55 -15.57
CA SER A 3 2.37 1.50 -16.47
C SER A 3 0.90 1.16 -16.79
N THR A 4 0.41 -0.04 -16.49
CA THR A 4 -0.86 -0.51 -17.07
C THR A 4 -2.09 0.09 -16.40
N ALA A 5 -2.21 0.06 -15.06
CA ALA A 5 -3.37 0.63 -14.37
C ALA A 5 -3.38 2.17 -14.41
N TYR A 6 -2.22 2.81 -14.27
CA TYR A 6 -2.07 4.27 -14.41
C TYR A 6 -2.49 4.76 -15.81
N SER A 7 -2.08 4.07 -16.88
CA SER A 7 -2.45 4.45 -18.23
C SER A 7 -3.95 4.26 -18.48
N ARG A 8 -4.54 3.18 -17.97
CA ARG A 8 -5.99 2.95 -18.03
C ARG A 8 -6.77 3.99 -17.24
N ALA A 9 -6.25 4.40 -16.08
CA ALA A 9 -6.84 5.41 -15.22
C ALA A 9 -6.88 6.76 -15.93
N TYR A 10 -5.74 7.15 -16.48
CA TYR A 10 -5.58 8.37 -17.26
C TYR A 10 -6.50 8.37 -18.48
N GLN A 11 -6.58 7.26 -19.22
CA GLN A 11 -7.50 7.15 -20.36
C GLN A 11 -8.97 7.26 -19.94
N GLY A 12 -9.38 6.62 -18.84
CA GLY A 12 -10.74 6.69 -18.32
C GLY A 12 -11.14 8.08 -17.82
N LEU A 13 -10.24 8.79 -17.13
CA LEU A 13 -10.46 10.14 -16.62
C LEU A 13 -10.43 11.21 -17.71
N VAL A 14 -9.49 11.10 -18.67
CA VAL A 14 -9.25 12.15 -19.68
C VAL A 14 -10.14 11.99 -20.91
N LYS A 15 -10.43 10.77 -21.36
CA LYS A 15 -11.26 10.55 -22.56
C LYS A 15 -12.76 10.53 -22.27
N GLY A 16 -13.15 10.45 -20.99
CA GLY A 16 -14.56 10.36 -20.57
C GLY A 16 -15.21 9.04 -20.96
N GLY A 17 -16.21 8.59 -20.19
CA GLY A 17 -17.00 7.40 -20.51
C GLY A 17 -16.87 6.21 -19.56
N MET A 18 -16.14 6.34 -18.44
CA MET A 18 -16.18 5.32 -17.38
C MET A 18 -17.41 5.49 -16.49
N THR A 19 -18.10 4.38 -16.21
CA THR A 19 -19.14 4.34 -15.20
C THR A 19 -18.53 4.41 -13.79
N ALA A 20 -19.36 4.70 -12.78
CA ALA A 20 -18.92 4.73 -11.38
C ALA A 20 -18.27 3.40 -10.95
N ASP A 21 -18.82 2.26 -11.39
CA ASP A 21 -18.30 0.93 -11.07
C ASP A 21 -16.95 0.66 -11.73
N GLN A 22 -16.78 1.06 -13.00
CA GLN A 22 -15.50 0.93 -13.71
C GLN A 22 -14.42 1.78 -13.05
N THR A 23 -14.78 2.99 -12.62
CA THR A 23 -13.88 3.90 -11.91
C THR A 23 -13.49 3.33 -10.54
N ALA A 24 -14.44 2.76 -9.80
CA ALA A 24 -14.19 2.13 -8.50
C ALA A 24 -13.27 0.90 -8.63
N GLY A 25 -13.48 0.05 -9.64
CA GLY A 25 -12.63 -1.10 -9.93
C GLY A 25 -11.20 -0.70 -10.28
N LEU A 26 -11.04 0.31 -11.13
CA LEU A 26 -9.73 0.82 -11.51
C LEU A 26 -8.99 1.52 -10.35
N LEU A 27 -9.70 2.26 -9.49
CA LEU A 27 -9.11 2.82 -8.28
C LEU A 27 -8.68 1.73 -7.28
N ALA A 28 -9.40 0.62 -7.21
CA ALA A 28 -9.00 -0.53 -6.40
C ALA A 28 -7.72 -1.19 -6.95
N GLU A 29 -7.61 -1.34 -8.26
CA GLU A 29 -6.41 -1.87 -8.94
C GLU A 29 -5.20 -0.95 -8.69
N LEU A 30 -5.36 0.36 -8.85
CA LEU A 30 -4.31 1.35 -8.56
C LEU A 30 -3.86 1.32 -7.09
N ARG A 31 -4.81 1.23 -6.15
CA ARG A 31 -4.47 1.13 -4.72
C ARG A 31 -3.65 -0.11 -4.44
N LYS A 32 -4.04 -1.25 -5.02
CA LYS A 32 -3.31 -2.51 -4.89
C LYS A 32 -1.89 -2.40 -5.44
N GLU A 33 -1.72 -1.96 -6.69
CA GLU A 33 -0.39 -1.80 -7.31
C GLU A 33 0.49 -0.84 -6.49
N THR A 34 -0.05 0.31 -6.09
CA THR A 34 0.70 1.30 -5.29
C THR A 34 1.07 0.74 -3.91
N GLY A 35 0.18 -0.03 -3.29
CA GLY A 35 0.46 -0.69 -2.01
C GLY A 35 1.55 -1.76 -2.11
N GLU A 36 1.55 -2.54 -3.20
CA GLU A 36 2.60 -3.52 -3.48
C GLU A 36 3.96 -2.85 -3.70
N ASP A 37 4.00 -1.77 -4.48
CA ASP A 37 5.20 -0.96 -4.73
C ASP A 37 5.73 -0.33 -3.43
N LEU A 38 4.85 0.24 -2.61
CA LEU A 38 5.23 0.84 -1.33
C LEU A 38 5.77 -0.23 -0.36
N ALA A 39 5.12 -1.39 -0.29
CA ALA A 39 5.58 -2.51 0.51
C ALA A 39 6.95 -3.01 0.04
N ALA A 40 7.18 -3.13 -1.28
CA ALA A 40 8.46 -3.50 -1.84
C ALA A 40 9.56 -2.48 -1.50
N GLY A 41 9.27 -1.18 -1.64
CA GLY A 41 10.16 -0.09 -1.24
C GLY A 41 10.53 -0.13 0.23
N LEU A 42 9.56 -0.37 1.12
CA LEU A 42 9.80 -0.49 2.55
C LEU A 42 10.70 -1.69 2.89
N ARG A 43 10.50 -2.83 2.23
CA ARG A 43 11.37 -4.02 2.40
C ARG A 43 12.79 -3.74 1.92
N ALA A 44 12.96 -3.06 0.78
CA ALA A 44 14.27 -2.67 0.28
C ALA A 44 14.97 -1.69 1.24
N HIS A 45 14.25 -0.67 1.73
CA HIS A 45 14.77 0.28 2.70
C HIS A 45 15.21 -0.42 4.00
N ALA A 46 14.40 -1.35 4.52
CA ALA A 46 14.73 -2.13 5.70
C ALA A 46 16.01 -2.96 5.53
N LYS A 47 16.21 -3.57 4.35
CA LYS A 47 17.43 -4.34 4.04
C LYS A 47 18.68 -3.46 4.04
N THR A 48 18.57 -2.26 3.47
CA THR A 48 19.70 -1.31 3.42
C THR A 48 20.00 -0.74 4.80
N LEU A 49 18.98 -0.27 5.52
CA LEU A 49 19.14 0.41 6.81
C LEU A 49 19.62 -0.54 7.93
N LEU A 50 19.16 -1.78 7.92
CA LEU A 50 19.41 -2.74 8.99
C LEU A 50 20.41 -3.82 8.57
N ARG A 51 21.25 -3.51 7.58
CA ARG A 51 22.33 -4.40 7.16
C ARG A 51 23.27 -4.67 8.35
N PRO A 52 23.64 -5.93 8.60
CA PRO A 52 24.70 -6.24 9.56
C PRO A 52 26.02 -5.62 9.13
N GLU A 53 26.74 -5.06 10.08
CA GLU A 53 28.09 -4.53 9.89
C GLU A 53 29.11 -5.38 10.64
N PRO A 54 30.37 -5.48 10.16
CA PRO A 54 31.41 -6.26 10.82
C PRO A 54 31.71 -5.80 12.25
N THR A 55 31.44 -4.53 12.56
CA THR A 55 31.63 -3.89 13.86
C THR A 55 30.43 -4.06 14.80
N ASP A 56 29.33 -4.66 14.33
CA ASP A 56 28.14 -4.84 15.15
C ASP A 56 28.40 -5.87 16.26
N THR A 57 28.13 -5.48 17.50
CA THR A 57 28.03 -6.44 18.61
C THR A 57 26.79 -7.32 18.46
N PHE A 58 26.79 -8.49 19.11
CA PHE A 58 25.62 -9.38 19.15
C PHE A 58 24.33 -8.66 19.60
N ALA A 59 24.42 -7.72 20.54
CA ALA A 59 23.28 -6.94 21.01
C ALA A 59 22.72 -6.03 19.91
N ILE A 60 23.60 -5.42 19.10
CA ILE A 60 23.20 -4.57 17.96
C ILE A 60 22.56 -5.43 16.86
N GLN A 61 23.17 -6.57 16.52
CA GLN A 61 22.61 -7.49 15.53
C GLN A 61 21.21 -7.97 15.91
N ARG A 62 21.00 -8.33 17.19
CA ARG A 62 19.67 -8.71 17.70
C ARG A 62 18.65 -7.58 17.55
N LYS A 63 19.01 -6.34 17.90
CA LYS A 63 18.13 -5.16 17.73
C LYS A 63 17.80 -4.91 16.27
N LYS A 64 18.79 -4.99 15.37
CA LYS A 64 18.61 -4.86 13.90
C LYS A 64 17.64 -5.93 13.38
N LYS A 65 17.80 -7.19 13.79
CA LYS A 65 16.90 -8.30 13.40
C LYS A 65 15.45 -8.07 13.86
N ILE A 66 15.25 -7.61 15.10
CA ILE A 66 13.89 -7.31 15.62
C ILE A 66 13.25 -6.18 14.82
N ARG A 67 13.98 -5.08 14.58
CA ARG A 67 13.50 -3.94 13.78
C ARG A 67 13.19 -4.36 12.34
N PHE A 68 14.01 -5.23 11.75
CA PHE A 68 13.80 -5.74 10.41
C PHE A 68 12.49 -6.55 10.33
N GLY A 69 12.25 -7.44 11.29
CA GLY A 69 10.99 -8.17 11.37
C GLY A 69 9.76 -7.27 11.60
N ALA A 70 9.91 -6.15 12.33
CA ALA A 70 8.84 -5.17 12.46
C ALA A 70 8.53 -4.45 11.13
N LEU A 71 9.56 -4.04 10.38
CA LEU A 71 9.39 -3.41 9.08
C LEU A 71 8.80 -4.36 8.03
N GLN A 72 9.16 -5.64 8.06
CA GLN A 72 8.53 -6.64 7.20
C GLN A 72 7.02 -6.76 7.49
N ARG A 73 6.64 -6.87 8.76
CA ARG A 73 5.22 -6.90 9.15
C ARG A 73 4.46 -5.64 8.74
N ALA A 74 5.09 -4.46 8.82
CA ALA A 74 4.49 -3.22 8.33
C ALA A 74 4.30 -3.23 6.81
N ALA A 75 5.26 -3.76 6.05
CA ALA A 75 5.15 -3.90 4.59
C ALA A 75 4.01 -4.86 4.21
N ASP A 76 3.86 -5.97 4.93
CA ASP A 76 2.76 -6.92 4.72
C ASP A 76 1.40 -6.29 5.04
N TRP A 77 1.32 -5.49 6.11
CA TRP A 77 0.12 -4.74 6.46
C TRP A 77 -0.26 -3.71 5.39
N ILE A 78 0.71 -3.01 4.81
CA ILE A 78 0.48 -2.07 3.69
C ILE A 78 -0.09 -2.81 2.48
N ALA A 79 0.55 -3.91 2.06
CA ALA A 79 0.11 -4.67 0.89
C ALA A 79 -1.31 -5.23 1.07
N THR A 80 -1.63 -5.72 2.28
CA THR A 80 -2.95 -6.28 2.59
C THR A 80 -4.04 -5.21 2.70
N THR A 81 -3.76 -4.08 3.36
CA THR A 81 -4.74 -2.98 3.48
C THR A 81 -5.01 -2.29 2.16
N ALA A 82 -3.99 -2.15 1.31
CA ALA A 82 -4.13 -1.58 -0.02
C ALA A 82 -4.96 -2.47 -0.97
N ALA A 83 -4.89 -3.80 -0.80
CA ALA A 83 -5.71 -4.76 -1.53
C ALA A 83 -7.13 -4.94 -0.95
N GLY A 84 -7.36 -4.54 0.30
CA GLY A 84 -8.64 -4.66 0.98
C GLY A 84 -9.64 -3.57 0.58
N ARG A 85 -10.94 -3.89 0.64
CA ARG A 85 -11.98 -2.86 0.70
C ARG A 85 -11.78 -2.09 2.00
N ILE A 86 -11.27 -0.86 1.93
CA ILE A 86 -11.43 0.10 3.02
C ILE A 86 -12.93 0.21 3.25
N SER A 87 -13.41 -0.37 4.35
CA SER A 87 -14.78 -0.14 4.80
C SER A 87 -14.84 1.33 5.18
N LEU A 88 -15.25 2.17 4.24
CA LEU A 88 -15.54 3.57 4.51
C LEU A 88 -16.56 3.58 5.66
N PRO A 89 -16.33 4.35 6.73
CA PRO A 89 -17.29 4.40 7.83
C PRO A 89 -18.65 4.76 7.26
N SER A 90 -19.64 3.90 7.51
CA SER A 90 -21.02 4.09 7.09
C SER A 90 -21.45 5.49 7.48
N GLN A 91 -21.61 6.39 6.50
CA GLN A 91 -22.24 7.69 6.74
C GLN A 91 -23.66 7.39 7.22
N ARG A 92 -23.91 7.59 8.52
CA ARG A 92 -25.27 7.65 9.06
C ARG A 92 -25.97 8.79 8.32
N THR A 93 -26.79 8.47 7.33
CA THR A 93 -27.76 9.40 6.77
C THR A 93 -28.73 9.75 7.88
N HIS A 94 -28.50 10.88 8.55
CA HIS A 94 -29.45 11.49 9.46
C HIS A 94 -30.61 12.02 8.60
N ARG A 95 -31.54 11.13 8.23
CA ARG A 95 -32.83 11.53 7.65
C ARG A 95 -33.66 12.08 8.81
N SER A 96 -33.53 13.38 9.06
CA SER A 96 -34.51 14.15 9.82
C SER A 96 -35.80 14.09 8.99
N ASN A 97 -36.79 13.32 9.45
CA ASN A 97 -38.14 13.40 8.90
C ASN A 97 -38.87 14.56 9.61
N PRO A 98 -39.73 15.33 8.91
CA PRO A 98 -40.44 16.49 9.46
C PRO A 98 -41.49 16.10 10.50
#